data_AF-A0A1I0P1A5-F1
#
_entry.id   AF-A0A1I0P1A5-F1
#
_cell.length_a   1.000
_cell.length_b   1.000
_cell.length_c   1.000
_cell.angle_alpha   90.00
_cell.angle_beta   90.00
_cell.angle_gamma   90.00
#
_symmetry.space_group_name_H-M   'P 1'
#
loop_
_entity.id
_entity.type
_entity.pdbx_description
1 polymer ?
#
loop_
_entity_poly.entity_id
_entity_poly.type
_entity_poly.pdbx_seq_one_letter_code
_entity_poly.pdbx_strand_id
1 'polypeptide(L)'
;MTFLTSLQLRVLKTSFIPALLIWGLTDYYPLPAPVNILVTLAAFFLWEFIIEKKWMNAGIISCVIIAFFGLQYLMQVYLMEKFFMEDYLIHNNEAHLNINNWLLLTHLNSFIANLMVIITRFYLKGTEKKYTAGLLAALIFYLLPKTGNPFSSGPYHFFMDILLQNWCKIIFYYVLVFLIENGFASGNIFEKLYSKIQVLNKWEYLFIWIAIFFVWMSCVGDLNTRIEVMFAKEKMNGEPILLSGIFILAGVLFLYTGTLLLRNIISSRALTIGKYSPWLLLLHLIPGVNIIAVVISFFSKEREGTVVDNGLDYTNADRGLAKKVMIAVGIIVTVYNIYHMLVVPTGLRLVGIGILSVIYLLKILAYIRLPYNKIFVYAVVGFNILTIAYSIDDRFIIYLSLIYLYYYFLIELFYPELEPEDIMEVKNVQGI
;
A
#
# COMPACT_ATOMS: atom_id res chain seq x y z
N MET A 1 -23.83 8.35 -1.46
CA MET A 1 -23.31 7.98 -0.11
C MET A 1 -21.81 8.08 -0.14
N THR A 2 -21.19 8.61 0.92
CA THR A 2 -19.74 8.84 1.04
C THR A 2 -19.08 7.71 1.85
N PHE A 3 -17.81 7.40 1.56
CA PHE A 3 -17.00 6.46 2.37
C PHE A 3 -16.69 7.01 3.75
N LEU A 4 -16.60 8.34 3.86
CA LEU A 4 -16.22 9.05 5.06
C LEU A 4 -17.28 10.07 5.44
N THR A 5 -17.51 10.23 6.74
CA THR A 5 -18.38 11.28 7.27
C THR A 5 -17.70 12.65 7.18
N SER A 6 -18.48 13.73 7.27
CA SER A 6 -17.94 15.09 7.27
C SER A 6 -16.94 15.34 8.42
N LEU A 7 -17.15 14.67 9.56
CA LEU A 7 -16.29 14.72 10.73
C LEU A 7 -14.97 13.97 10.49
N GLN A 8 -15.04 12.75 9.96
CA GLN A 8 -13.86 11.96 9.58
C GLN A 8 -13.00 12.69 8.54
N LEU A 9 -13.64 13.33 7.54
CA LEU A 9 -12.94 14.17 6.57
C LEU A 9 -12.28 15.39 7.21
N ARG A 10 -12.87 15.98 8.26
CA ARG A 10 -12.25 17.09 9.00
C ARG A 10 -10.99 16.62 9.73
N VAL A 11 -11.02 15.44 10.36
CA VAL A 11 -9.84 14.84 11.01
C VAL A 11 -8.72 14.64 9.97
N LEU A 12 -9.04 14.05 8.81
CA LEU A 12 -8.05 13.84 7.74
C LEU A 12 -7.49 15.14 7.16
N LYS A 13 -8.32 16.16 6.91
CA LYS A 13 -7.85 17.47 6.42
C LYS A 13 -6.90 18.19 7.38
N THR A 14 -7.08 17.94 8.68
CA THR A 14 -6.29 18.58 9.72
C THR A 14 -5.14 17.69 10.21
N SER A 15 -4.99 16.48 9.67
CA SER A 15 -3.95 15.49 10.03
C SER A 15 -2.51 15.96 9.78
N PHE A 16 -2.32 17.02 9.00
CA PHE A 16 -1.00 17.63 8.82
C PHE A 16 -0.50 18.32 10.10
N ILE A 17 -1.40 18.79 10.97
CA ILE A 17 -1.04 19.43 12.25
C ILE A 17 -0.32 18.45 13.19
N PRO A 18 -0.87 17.26 13.51
CA PRO A 18 -0.15 16.29 14.33
C PRO A 18 1.14 15.79 13.64
N ALA A 19 1.18 15.71 12.31
CA ALA A 19 2.42 15.38 11.59
C ALA A 19 3.53 16.42 11.82
N LEU A 20 3.19 17.71 11.73
CA LEU A 20 4.10 18.82 12.05
C LEU A 20 4.56 18.80 13.50
N LEU A 21 3.66 18.50 14.44
CA LEU A 21 3.99 18.41 15.86
C LEU A 21 4.99 17.28 16.12
N ILE A 22 4.75 16.09 15.56
CA ILE A 22 5.68 14.96 15.66
C ILE A 22 7.03 15.38 15.10
N TRP A 23 7.07 15.81 13.85
CA TRP A 23 8.31 16.20 13.19
C TRP A 23 9.11 17.27 13.96
N GLY A 24 8.45 18.30 14.50
CA GLY A 24 9.11 19.31 15.33
C GLY A 24 9.62 18.77 16.66
N LEU A 25 8.95 17.78 17.26
CA LEU A 25 9.32 17.20 18.55
C LEU A 25 10.29 16.03 18.45
N THR A 26 10.41 15.39 17.28
CA THR A 26 11.26 14.20 17.10
C THR A 26 12.58 14.52 16.42
N ASP A 27 12.56 15.46 15.46
CA ASP A 27 13.71 15.69 14.57
C ASP A 27 14.42 17.02 14.86
N TYR A 28 13.69 18.04 15.35
CA TYR A 28 14.29 19.34 15.70
C TYR A 28 14.83 19.36 17.14
N TYR A 29 14.19 18.63 18.05
CA TYR A 29 14.68 18.38 19.41
C TYR A 29 14.68 16.86 19.66
N PRO A 30 15.84 16.17 19.61
CA PRO A 30 15.86 14.73 19.79
C PRO A 30 15.48 14.38 21.24
N LEU A 31 14.19 14.05 21.43
CA LEU A 31 13.70 13.48 22.68
C LEU A 31 14.29 12.07 22.85
N PRO A 32 14.44 11.59 24.10
CA PRO A 32 14.79 10.19 24.34
C PRO A 32 13.85 9.28 23.56
N ALA A 33 14.38 8.24 22.89
CA ALA A 33 13.63 7.29 22.07
C ALA A 33 12.25 6.87 22.63
N PRO A 34 12.08 6.54 23.93
CA PRO A 34 10.76 6.20 24.48
C PRO A 34 9.77 7.36 24.51
N VAL A 35 10.24 8.57 24.81
CA VAL A 35 9.41 9.77 24.83
C VAL A 35 8.98 10.12 23.41
N ASN A 36 9.88 9.96 22.44
CA ASN A 36 9.60 10.15 21.02
C ASN A 36 8.48 9.19 20.52
N ILE A 37 8.59 7.89 20.85
CA ILE A 37 7.56 6.89 20.52
C ILE A 37 6.21 7.27 21.14
N LEU A 38 6.19 7.67 22.42
CA LEU A 38 4.96 8.02 23.12
C LEU A 38 4.30 9.29 22.57
N VAL A 39 5.09 10.32 22.25
CA VAL A 39 4.63 11.57 21.62
C VAL A 39 4.05 11.28 20.24
N THR A 40 4.74 10.44 19.45
CA THR A 40 4.26 9.98 18.15
C THR A 40 2.90 9.31 18.32
N LEU A 41 2.80 8.25 19.11
CA LEU A 41 1.55 7.51 19.31
C LEU A 41 0.42 8.39 19.86
N ALA A 42 0.71 9.29 20.79
CA ALA A 42 -0.26 10.26 21.30
C ALA A 42 -0.79 11.18 20.20
N ALA A 43 0.07 11.75 19.37
CA ALA A 43 -0.34 12.57 18.23
C ALA A 43 -1.16 11.77 17.20
N PHE A 44 -0.82 10.50 16.99
CA PHE A 44 -1.57 9.60 16.10
C PHE A 44 -2.97 9.28 16.63
N PHE A 45 -3.11 8.86 17.87
CA PHE A 45 -4.36 8.28 18.41
C PHE A 45 -5.31 9.32 19.03
N LEU A 46 -4.80 10.47 19.48
CA LEU A 46 -5.62 11.48 20.18
C LEU A 46 -6.26 12.49 19.23
N TRP A 47 -5.69 12.68 18.04
CA TRP A 47 -6.07 13.78 17.15
C TRP A 47 -7.56 13.78 16.79
N GLU A 48 -8.15 12.61 16.50
CA GLU A 48 -9.58 12.54 16.23
C GLU A 48 -10.44 13.02 17.42
N PHE A 49 -10.09 12.69 18.66
CA PHE A 49 -10.89 13.06 19.84
C PHE A 49 -10.76 14.54 20.18
N ILE A 50 -9.60 15.13 19.89
CA ILE A 50 -9.36 16.57 20.00
C ILE A 50 -10.27 17.32 19.02
N ILE A 51 -10.31 16.90 17.75
CA ILE A 51 -11.16 17.51 16.71
C ILE A 51 -12.65 17.33 17.04
N GLU A 52 -13.03 16.20 17.63
CA GLU A 52 -14.40 15.94 18.08
C GLU A 52 -14.77 16.65 19.40
N LYS A 53 -13.80 17.32 20.07
CA LYS A 53 -13.97 17.93 21.39
C LYS A 53 -14.43 16.93 22.46
N LYS A 54 -14.10 15.65 22.31
CA LYS A 54 -14.39 14.58 23.28
C LYS A 54 -13.21 14.39 24.24
N TRP A 55 -12.98 15.40 25.08
CA TRP A 55 -11.82 15.46 25.99
C TRP A 55 -11.73 14.28 26.96
N MET A 56 -12.87 13.79 27.45
CA MET A 56 -12.90 12.60 28.31
C MET A 56 -12.37 11.36 27.59
N ASN A 57 -12.79 11.14 26.34
CA ASN A 57 -12.32 10.01 25.53
C ASN A 57 -10.84 10.15 25.18
N ALA A 58 -10.38 11.37 24.90
CA ALA A 58 -8.96 11.66 24.71
C ALA A 58 -8.15 11.27 25.97
N GLY A 59 -8.61 11.67 27.16
CA GLY A 59 -7.97 11.32 28.43
C GLY A 59 -7.89 9.81 28.65
N ILE A 60 -8.96 9.06 28.37
CA ILE A 60 -8.98 7.60 28.49
C ILE A 60 -7.94 6.97 27.56
N ILE A 61 -7.87 7.38 26.30
CA ILE A 61 -6.89 6.86 25.35
C ILE A 61 -5.46 7.22 25.75
N SER A 62 -5.23 8.45 26.23
CA SER A 62 -3.91 8.83 26.75
C SER A 62 -3.45 7.90 27.86
N CYS A 63 -4.33 7.58 28.82
CA CYS A 63 -4.03 6.61 29.88
C CYS A 63 -3.71 5.22 29.33
N VAL A 64 -4.46 4.73 28.33
CA VAL A 64 -4.21 3.43 27.70
C VAL A 64 -2.87 3.41 26.94
N ILE A 65 -2.55 4.46 26.20
CA ILE A 65 -1.26 4.59 25.50
C ILE A 65 -0.12 4.54 26.51
N ILE A 66 -0.19 5.35 27.58
CA ILE A 66 0.84 5.39 28.62
C ILE A 66 0.97 4.02 29.30
N ALA A 67 -0.14 3.36 29.63
CA ALA A 67 -0.12 2.06 30.29
C ALA A 67 0.54 0.98 29.41
N PHE A 68 0.11 0.83 28.17
CA PHE A 68 0.57 -0.28 27.32
C PHE A 68 1.94 -0.02 26.68
N PHE A 69 2.21 1.18 26.20
CA PHE A 69 3.52 1.51 25.65
C PHE A 69 4.56 1.80 26.74
N GLY A 70 4.15 2.30 27.91
CA GLY A 70 5.00 2.39 29.09
C GLY A 70 5.40 1.01 29.61
N LEU A 71 4.46 0.06 29.65
CA LEU A 71 4.76 -1.33 30.02
C LEU A 71 5.66 -2.01 28.98
N GLN A 72 5.41 -1.78 27.69
CA GLN A 72 6.31 -2.25 26.62
C GLN A 72 7.73 -1.71 26.80
N TYR A 73 7.86 -0.42 27.10
CA TYR A 73 9.16 0.21 27.35
C TYR A 73 9.86 -0.38 28.56
N LEU A 74 9.17 -0.53 29.69
CA LEU A 74 9.71 -1.15 30.90
C LEU A 74 10.20 -2.57 30.59
N MET A 75 9.42 -3.33 29.82
CA MET A 75 9.79 -4.67 29.40
C MET A 75 11.03 -4.68 28.50
N GLN A 76 11.10 -3.77 27.52
CA GLN A 76 12.24 -3.69 26.61
C GLN A 76 13.53 -3.20 27.27
N VAL A 77 13.48 -2.25 28.19
CA VAL A 77 14.68 -1.72 28.84
C VAL A 77 15.09 -2.56 30.04
N TYR A 78 14.18 -2.78 31.00
CA TYR A 78 14.56 -3.43 32.25
C TYR A 78 14.76 -4.95 32.12
N LEU A 79 14.00 -5.65 31.28
CA LEU A 79 14.17 -7.10 31.14
C LEU A 79 15.26 -7.46 30.14
N MET A 80 15.42 -6.70 29.05
CA MET A 80 16.47 -6.98 28.05
C MET A 80 17.86 -6.66 28.60
N GLU A 81 18.05 -5.50 29.21
CA GLU A 81 19.38 -5.09 29.69
C GLU A 81 19.84 -5.96 30.87
N LYS A 82 18.90 -6.39 31.72
CA LYS A 82 19.22 -7.16 32.93
C LYS A 82 19.34 -8.66 32.70
N PHE A 83 18.40 -9.30 32.01
CA PHE A 83 18.45 -10.77 31.82
C PHE A 83 19.28 -11.19 30.61
N PHE A 84 19.35 -10.35 29.57
CA PHE A 84 19.87 -10.78 28.27
C PHE A 84 21.39 -10.54 28.12
N MET A 85 21.92 -9.42 28.62
CA MET A 85 23.36 -9.17 28.66
C MET A 85 24.10 -10.10 29.63
N GLU A 86 23.47 -10.47 30.76
CA GLU A 86 24.04 -11.44 31.70
C GLU A 86 24.13 -12.85 31.09
N ASP A 87 23.07 -13.36 30.44
CA ASP A 87 23.08 -14.71 29.87
C ASP A 87 23.96 -14.83 28.61
N TYR A 88 23.97 -13.79 27.76
CA TYR A 88 24.77 -13.77 26.52
C TYR A 88 26.28 -13.79 26.79
N LEU A 89 26.73 -13.16 27.89
CA LEU A 89 28.13 -13.18 28.30
C LEU A 89 28.58 -14.54 28.88
N ILE A 90 27.65 -15.39 29.32
CA ILE A 90 27.96 -16.64 30.04
C ILE A 90 27.80 -17.88 29.15
N HIS A 91 26.81 -17.96 28.25
CA HIS A 91 26.48 -19.17 27.49
C HIS A 91 26.51 -18.96 25.96
N ASN A 92 27.72 -18.86 25.40
CA ASN A 92 28.01 -18.49 24.00
C ASN A 92 27.34 -19.35 22.88
N ASN A 93 26.70 -20.48 23.16
CA ASN A 93 26.08 -21.35 22.14
C ASN A 93 24.55 -21.58 22.29
N GLU A 94 23.97 -21.44 23.48
CA GLU A 94 22.50 -21.54 23.70
C GLU A 94 21.79 -20.18 23.52
N ALA A 95 22.58 -19.09 23.51
CA ALA A 95 22.10 -17.72 23.38
C ALA A 95 21.26 -17.45 22.11
N HIS A 96 21.48 -18.17 21.01
CA HIS A 96 20.71 -17.99 19.76
C HIS A 96 19.23 -18.37 19.87
N LEU A 97 18.88 -19.39 20.68
CA LEU A 97 17.50 -19.80 20.90
C LEU A 97 16.77 -18.80 21.81
N ASN A 98 17.48 -18.26 22.81
CA ASN A 98 16.94 -17.25 23.73
C ASN A 98 16.66 -15.91 23.00
N ILE A 99 17.51 -15.52 22.02
CA ILE A 99 17.37 -14.26 21.27
C ILE A 99 16.11 -14.26 20.42
N ASN A 100 15.85 -15.37 19.71
CA ASN A 100 14.69 -15.49 18.84
C ASN A 100 13.37 -15.47 19.64
N ASN A 101 13.34 -16.12 20.81
CA ASN A 101 12.16 -16.13 21.69
C ASN A 101 11.88 -14.73 22.27
N TRP A 102 12.93 -14.04 22.70
CA TRP A 102 12.78 -12.69 23.26
C TRP A 102 12.32 -11.66 22.24
N LEU A 103 12.86 -11.75 21.04
CA LEU A 103 12.45 -10.89 19.95
C LEU A 103 11.00 -11.18 19.51
N LEU A 104 10.60 -12.46 19.44
CA LEU A 104 9.19 -12.83 19.23
C LEU A 104 8.29 -12.21 20.31
N LEU A 105 8.72 -12.25 21.58
CA LEU A 105 8.00 -11.63 22.70
C LEU A 105 7.90 -10.10 22.51
N THR A 106 8.97 -9.46 22.03
CA THR A 106 8.98 -8.02 21.75
C THR A 106 7.99 -7.65 20.65
N HIS A 107 7.90 -8.47 19.61
CA HIS A 107 6.92 -8.34 18.54
C HIS A 107 5.49 -8.56 19.02
N LEU A 108 5.26 -9.59 19.84
CA LEU A 108 3.96 -9.88 20.45
C LEU A 108 3.49 -8.73 21.35
N ASN A 109 4.37 -8.18 22.18
CA ASN A 109 4.03 -7.04 23.04
C ASN A 109 3.73 -5.77 22.25
N SER A 110 4.51 -5.51 21.18
CA SER A 110 4.21 -4.40 20.26
C SER A 110 2.83 -4.56 19.61
N PHE A 111 2.47 -5.79 19.23
CA PHE A 111 1.16 -6.09 18.69
C PHE A 111 0.05 -5.88 19.73
N ILE A 112 0.23 -6.38 20.95
CA ILE A 112 -0.73 -6.23 22.06
C ILE A 112 -0.94 -4.75 22.39
N ALA A 113 0.12 -3.94 22.46
CA ALA A 113 0.01 -2.52 22.74
C ALA A 113 -0.84 -1.80 21.67
N ASN A 114 -0.57 -2.05 20.39
CA ASN A 114 -1.38 -1.52 19.29
C ASN A 114 -2.83 -2.01 19.34
N LEU A 115 -3.03 -3.30 19.58
CA LEU A 115 -4.35 -3.92 19.69
C LEU A 115 -5.19 -3.26 20.78
N MET A 116 -4.62 -3.05 21.97
CA MET A 116 -5.33 -2.47 23.10
C MET A 116 -5.71 -1.01 22.87
N VAL A 117 -4.83 -0.20 22.27
CA VAL A 117 -5.15 1.19 21.92
C VAL A 117 -6.25 1.25 20.85
N ILE A 118 -6.16 0.42 19.81
CA ILE A 118 -7.14 0.43 18.72
C ILE A 118 -8.50 -0.11 19.18
N ILE A 119 -8.56 -1.19 19.98
CA ILE A 119 -9.82 -1.67 20.59
C ILE A 119 -10.45 -0.58 21.46
N THR A 120 -9.64 0.09 22.28
CA THR A 120 -10.12 1.20 23.12
C THR A 120 -10.73 2.31 22.26
N ARG A 121 -10.10 2.64 21.13
CA ARG A 121 -10.64 3.61 20.17
C ARG A 121 -12.01 3.20 19.66
N PHE A 122 -12.20 1.97 19.18
CA PHE A 122 -13.50 1.48 18.70
C PHE A 122 -14.54 1.40 19.83
N TYR A 123 -14.13 1.04 21.04
CA TYR A 123 -15.00 1.04 22.22
C TYR A 123 -15.53 2.46 22.51
N LEU A 124 -14.65 3.47 22.51
CA LEU A 124 -15.01 4.86 22.80
C LEU A 124 -15.85 5.52 21.70
N LYS A 125 -15.79 5.00 20.47
CA LYS A 125 -16.67 5.41 19.36
C LYS A 125 -18.03 4.73 19.39
N GLY A 126 -18.23 3.71 20.23
CA GLY A 126 -19.48 2.98 20.32
C GLY A 126 -19.74 2.06 19.13
N THR A 127 -18.70 1.56 18.46
CA THR A 127 -18.85 0.61 17.36
C THR A 127 -19.38 -0.73 17.89
N GLU A 128 -20.46 -1.25 17.31
CA GLU A 128 -21.11 -2.50 17.77
C GLU A 128 -20.13 -3.68 17.84
N LYS A 129 -19.36 -3.89 16.76
CA LYS A 129 -18.37 -4.98 16.63
C LYS A 129 -16.95 -4.53 16.98
N LYS A 130 -16.80 -3.79 18.09
CA LYS A 130 -15.52 -3.17 18.52
C LYS A 130 -14.32 -4.11 18.60
N TYR A 131 -14.49 -5.35 19.08
CA TYR A 131 -13.38 -6.29 19.22
C TYR A 131 -12.89 -6.83 17.88
N THR A 132 -13.80 -7.19 16.97
CA THR A 132 -13.43 -7.69 15.64
C THR A 132 -12.88 -6.56 14.77
N ALA A 133 -13.48 -5.37 14.83
CA ALA A 133 -12.99 -4.17 14.17
C ALA A 133 -11.59 -3.79 14.67
N GLY A 134 -11.39 -3.81 15.99
CA GLY A 134 -10.10 -3.52 16.61
C GLY A 134 -9.02 -4.54 16.27
N LEU A 135 -9.33 -5.82 16.30
CA LEU A 135 -8.41 -6.89 15.90
C LEU A 135 -7.98 -6.78 14.43
N LEU A 136 -8.94 -6.56 13.53
CA LEU A 136 -8.67 -6.41 12.10
C LEU A 136 -7.77 -5.19 11.84
N ALA A 137 -8.12 -4.04 12.41
CA ALA A 137 -7.35 -2.81 12.26
C ALA A 137 -5.93 -2.95 12.84
N ALA A 138 -5.79 -3.55 14.02
CA ALA A 138 -4.49 -3.79 14.65
C ALA A 138 -3.63 -4.78 13.86
N LEU A 139 -4.23 -5.83 13.29
CA LEU A 139 -3.53 -6.80 12.44
C LEU A 139 -2.97 -6.12 11.19
N ILE A 140 -3.81 -5.36 10.47
CA ILE A 140 -3.39 -4.63 9.27
C ILE A 140 -2.29 -3.60 9.62
N PHE A 141 -2.48 -2.84 10.70
CA PHE A 141 -1.52 -1.83 11.13
C PHE A 141 -0.19 -2.42 11.59
N TYR A 142 -0.20 -3.58 12.26
CA TYR A 142 1.01 -4.25 12.73
C TYR A 142 1.82 -4.89 11.59
N LEU A 143 1.13 -5.46 10.60
CA LEU A 143 1.74 -6.10 9.42
C LEU A 143 2.22 -5.11 8.36
N LEU A 144 1.96 -3.82 8.55
CA LEU A 144 2.35 -2.75 7.65
C LEU A 144 3.87 -2.76 7.44
N PRO A 145 4.36 -2.54 6.21
CA PRO A 145 5.80 -2.51 5.91
C PRO A 145 6.54 -1.53 6.82
N LYS A 146 7.65 -2.00 7.42
CA LYS A 146 8.40 -1.27 8.46
C LYS A 146 9.74 -0.74 7.94
N THR A 147 10.38 -1.49 7.05
CA THR A 147 11.70 -1.15 6.48
C THR A 147 11.59 -0.52 5.10
N GLY A 148 10.46 -0.71 4.43
CA GLY A 148 10.18 -0.06 3.16
C GLY A 148 9.80 1.41 3.34
N ASN A 149 10.79 2.29 3.39
CA ASN A 149 10.55 3.71 3.22
C ASN A 149 10.74 4.05 1.72
N PRO A 150 9.69 4.45 1.00
CA PRO A 150 9.82 4.86 -0.39
C PRO A 150 10.63 6.16 -0.59
N PHE A 151 11.00 6.83 0.52
CA PHE A 151 11.79 8.05 0.56
C PHE A 151 13.18 7.86 1.21
N SER A 152 13.56 6.67 1.71
CA SER A 152 14.86 6.49 2.40
C SER A 152 16.05 6.23 1.48
N SER A 153 15.82 5.96 0.19
CA SER A 153 16.91 5.71 -0.77
C SER A 153 17.39 6.98 -1.46
N GLY A 154 16.78 8.14 -1.15
CA GLY A 154 17.33 9.44 -1.48
C GLY A 154 18.41 9.86 -0.46
N PRO A 155 19.32 10.76 -0.82
CA PRO A 155 20.22 11.36 0.16
C PRO A 155 19.41 11.91 1.35
N TYR A 156 19.88 11.69 2.58
CA TYR A 156 19.31 12.12 3.87
C TYR A 156 19.17 13.66 4.04
N HIS A 157 18.90 14.40 2.98
CA HIS A 157 19.12 15.84 2.91
C HIS A 157 17.84 16.67 2.73
N PHE A 158 16.67 16.06 2.57
CA PHE A 158 15.41 16.81 2.57
C PHE A 158 14.63 16.62 3.87
N PHE A 159 14.69 17.67 4.70
CA PHE A 159 13.94 17.81 5.96
C PHE A 159 12.41 17.55 5.81
N MET A 160 11.88 17.71 4.58
CA MET A 160 10.47 17.48 4.26
C MET A 160 10.08 16.00 4.13
N ASP A 161 11.03 15.08 3.93
CA ASP A 161 10.73 13.67 3.67
C ASP A 161 10.15 12.98 4.91
N ILE A 162 10.69 13.29 6.10
CA ILE A 162 10.22 12.73 7.37
C ILE A 162 8.82 13.27 7.71
N LEU A 163 8.57 14.56 7.48
CA LEU A 163 7.26 15.17 7.65
C LEU A 163 6.21 14.52 6.73
N LEU A 164 6.54 14.33 5.46
CA LEU A 164 5.67 13.68 4.50
C LEU A 164 5.39 12.22 4.89
N GLN A 165 6.42 11.49 5.33
CA GLN A 165 6.27 10.12 5.80
C GLN A 165 5.35 10.03 7.03
N ASN A 166 5.53 10.91 8.01
CA ASN A 166 4.67 10.97 9.20
C ASN A 166 3.23 11.32 8.82
N TRP A 167 3.03 12.27 7.92
CA TRP A 167 1.72 12.66 7.45
C TRP A 167 0.99 11.51 6.73
N CYS A 168 1.69 10.81 5.82
CA CYS A 168 1.14 9.65 5.13
C CYS A 168 0.79 8.49 6.09
N LYS A 169 1.63 8.23 7.11
CA LYS A 169 1.32 7.25 8.16
C LYS A 169 0.04 7.61 8.92
N ILE A 170 -0.13 8.89 9.30
CA ILE A 170 -1.33 9.37 10.00
C ILE A 170 -2.56 9.24 9.10
N ILE A 171 -2.46 9.64 7.83
CA ILE A 171 -3.55 9.48 6.85
C ILE A 171 -3.93 8.01 6.74
N PHE A 172 -2.96 7.12 6.55
CA PHE A 172 -3.21 5.69 6.44
C PHE A 172 -3.94 5.15 7.67
N TYR A 173 -3.44 5.46 8.87
CA TYR A 173 -4.07 5.04 10.12
C TYR A 173 -5.55 5.46 10.17
N TYR A 174 -5.83 6.74 9.91
CA TYR A 174 -7.20 7.26 9.98
C TYR A 174 -8.10 6.69 8.89
N VAL A 175 -7.62 6.59 7.65
CA VAL A 175 -8.37 5.96 6.56
C VAL A 175 -8.71 4.51 6.92
N LEU A 176 -7.76 3.75 7.45
CA LEU A 176 -7.97 2.36 7.87
C LEU A 176 -9.06 2.24 8.93
N VAL A 177 -8.93 2.97 10.05
CA VAL A 177 -9.90 2.86 11.15
C VAL A 177 -11.28 3.37 10.77
N PHE A 178 -11.37 4.41 9.93
CA PHE A 178 -12.65 4.94 9.46
C PHE A 178 -13.33 4.02 8.45
N LEU A 179 -12.59 3.42 7.51
CA LEU A 179 -13.17 2.43 6.60
C LEU A 179 -13.66 1.19 7.34
N ILE A 180 -12.92 0.73 8.36
CA ILE A 180 -13.35 -0.40 9.20
C ILE A 180 -14.57 -0.03 10.05
N GLU A 181 -14.56 1.13 10.70
CA GLU A 181 -15.70 1.65 11.49
C GLU A 181 -16.95 1.72 10.63
N ASN A 182 -16.85 2.36 9.47
CA ASN A 182 -17.96 2.55 8.57
C ASN A 182 -18.39 1.22 7.93
N GLY A 183 -17.45 0.31 7.63
CA GLY A 183 -17.74 -1.02 7.08
C GLY A 183 -18.52 -1.93 8.03
N PHE A 184 -18.26 -1.84 9.33
CA PHE A 184 -19.06 -2.56 10.33
C PHE A 184 -20.39 -1.87 10.65
N ALA A 185 -20.49 -0.55 10.47
CA ALA A 185 -21.75 0.20 10.66
C ALA A 185 -22.68 0.10 9.43
N SER A 186 -22.12 0.09 8.23
CA SER A 186 -22.80 0.00 6.95
C SER A 186 -22.24 -1.20 6.19
N GLY A 187 -22.94 -2.33 6.23
CA GLY A 187 -22.44 -3.63 5.72
C GLY A 187 -21.89 -3.58 4.28
N ASN A 188 -22.34 -2.64 3.45
CA ASN A 188 -21.99 -2.57 2.03
C ASN A 188 -20.71 -1.76 1.74
N ILE A 189 -20.04 -1.15 2.73
CA ILE A 189 -18.86 -0.31 2.43
C ILE A 189 -17.67 -1.14 1.98
N PHE A 190 -17.48 -2.35 2.52
CA PHE A 190 -16.42 -3.24 2.05
C PHE A 190 -16.65 -3.67 0.60
N GLU A 191 -17.88 -3.97 0.21
CA GLU A 191 -18.26 -4.29 -1.17
C GLU A 191 -18.01 -3.08 -2.10
N LYS A 192 -18.37 -1.87 -1.65
CA LYS A 192 -18.14 -0.63 -2.42
C LYS A 192 -16.67 -0.32 -2.67
N LEU A 193 -15.74 -0.76 -1.83
CA LEU A 193 -14.30 -0.61 -2.09
C LEU A 193 -13.83 -1.41 -3.31
N TYR A 194 -14.54 -2.49 -3.66
CA TYR A 194 -14.27 -3.30 -4.86
C TYR A 194 -14.94 -2.75 -6.12
N SER A 195 -15.95 -1.90 -5.99
CA SER A 195 -16.65 -1.30 -7.13
C SER A 195 -15.82 -0.20 -7.80
N LYS A 196 -15.86 -0.16 -9.13
CA LYS A 196 -15.14 0.80 -9.98
C LYS A 196 -15.95 2.04 -10.35
N ILE A 197 -17.25 2.01 -10.10
CA ILE A 197 -18.23 2.98 -10.62
C ILE A 197 -18.78 3.90 -9.51
N GLN A 198 -18.19 3.83 -8.32
CA GLN A 198 -18.60 4.62 -7.18
C GLN A 198 -18.39 6.12 -7.43
N VAL A 199 -19.25 6.93 -6.82
CA VAL A 199 -19.11 8.39 -6.83
C VAL A 199 -18.21 8.80 -5.68
N LEU A 200 -17.04 9.35 -6.00
CA LEU A 200 -16.02 9.72 -5.02
C LEU A 200 -15.82 11.24 -4.95
N ASN A 201 -15.97 11.81 -3.76
CA ASN A 201 -15.58 13.20 -3.52
C ASN A 201 -14.05 13.35 -3.67
N LYS A 202 -13.60 14.52 -4.15
CA LYS A 202 -12.17 14.84 -4.30
C LYS A 202 -11.33 14.55 -3.05
N TRP A 203 -11.86 14.82 -1.85
CA TRP A 203 -11.12 14.61 -0.60
C TRP A 203 -11.07 13.15 -0.20
N GLU A 204 -12.15 12.39 -0.39
CA GLU A 204 -12.17 10.96 -0.13
C GLU A 204 -11.20 10.23 -1.05
N TYR A 205 -11.27 10.55 -2.35
CA TYR A 205 -10.33 10.07 -3.34
C TYR A 205 -8.89 10.37 -2.92
N LEU A 206 -8.56 11.61 -2.57
CA LEU A 206 -7.18 12.00 -2.23
C LEU A 206 -6.65 11.21 -1.03
N PHE A 207 -7.40 11.15 0.08
CA PHE A 207 -6.91 10.47 1.29
C PHE A 207 -6.82 8.96 1.12
N ILE A 208 -7.80 8.33 0.47
CA ILE A 208 -7.76 6.89 0.19
C ILE A 208 -6.62 6.57 -0.78
N TRP A 209 -6.42 7.39 -1.82
CA TRP A 209 -5.32 7.24 -2.76
C TRP A 209 -3.96 7.38 -2.06
N ILE A 210 -3.76 8.41 -1.22
CA ILE A 210 -2.52 8.59 -0.45
C ILE A 210 -2.27 7.37 0.44
N ALA A 211 -3.29 6.90 1.16
CA ALA A 211 -3.17 5.75 2.06
C ALA A 211 -2.74 4.48 1.32
N ILE A 212 -3.43 4.14 0.22
CA ILE A 212 -3.14 2.94 -0.57
C ILE A 212 -1.77 3.06 -1.25
N PHE A 213 -1.48 4.19 -1.89
CA PHE A 213 -0.23 4.40 -2.61
C PHE A 213 0.98 4.38 -1.67
N PHE A 214 0.84 5.00 -0.48
CA PHE A 214 1.89 4.98 0.55
C PHE A 214 2.21 3.55 1.00
N VAL A 215 1.20 2.73 1.32
CA VAL A 215 1.41 1.33 1.69
C VAL A 215 1.99 0.54 0.53
N TRP A 216 1.45 0.72 -0.69
CA TRP A 216 1.93 0.01 -1.88
C TRP A 216 3.43 0.25 -2.11
N MET A 217 3.85 1.51 -2.14
CA MET A 217 5.26 1.88 -2.31
C MET A 217 6.15 1.37 -1.16
N SER A 218 5.64 1.42 0.08
CA SER A 218 6.35 0.89 1.24
C SER A 218 6.51 -0.63 1.16
N CYS A 219 5.52 -1.38 0.68
CA CYS A 219 5.62 -2.82 0.48
C CYS A 219 6.68 -3.19 -0.57
N VAL A 220 6.80 -2.43 -1.66
CA VAL A 220 7.86 -2.67 -2.66
C VAL A 220 9.24 -2.55 -2.03
N GLY A 221 9.49 -1.50 -1.25
CA GLY A 221 10.78 -1.30 -0.55
C GLY A 221 11.06 -2.39 0.50
N ASP A 222 10.06 -2.71 1.32
CA ASP A 222 10.17 -3.69 2.41
C ASP A 222 10.46 -5.10 1.86
N LEU A 223 9.77 -5.49 0.79
CA LEU A 223 10.02 -6.76 0.09
C LEU A 223 11.40 -6.80 -0.54
N ASN A 224 11.87 -5.70 -1.15
CA ASN A 224 13.21 -5.64 -1.73
C ASN A 224 14.27 -5.92 -0.67
N THR A 225 14.22 -5.20 0.46
CA THR A 225 15.17 -5.38 1.57
C THR A 225 15.09 -6.79 2.16
N ARG A 226 13.88 -7.32 2.40
CA ARG A 226 13.73 -8.65 3.01
C ARG A 226 14.23 -9.77 2.11
N ILE A 227 14.02 -9.65 0.80
CA ILE A 227 14.48 -10.63 -0.18
C ILE A 227 15.99 -10.57 -0.32
N GLU A 228 16.57 -9.37 -0.45
CA GLU A 228 18.01 -9.16 -0.49
C GLU A 228 18.70 -9.81 0.71
N VAL A 229 18.23 -9.51 1.92
CA VAL A 229 18.72 -10.11 3.17
C VAL A 229 18.60 -11.63 3.15
N MET A 230 17.44 -12.19 2.76
CA MET A 230 17.27 -13.65 2.72
C MET A 230 18.28 -14.35 1.78
N PHE A 231 18.63 -13.72 0.66
CA PHE A 231 19.54 -14.31 -0.35
C PHE A 231 21.02 -13.95 -0.12
N ALA A 232 21.34 -12.84 0.54
CA ALA A 232 22.71 -12.39 0.81
C ALA A 232 23.45 -13.23 1.88
N LYS A 233 22.81 -14.24 2.48
CA LYS A 233 23.26 -14.96 3.70
C LYS A 233 23.44 -14.07 4.93
N GLU A 234 23.22 -12.77 4.81
CA GLU A 234 23.10 -11.85 5.92
C GLU A 234 21.73 -12.08 6.56
N LYS A 235 21.69 -12.56 7.81
CA LYS A 235 20.41 -12.56 8.53
C LYS A 235 20.01 -11.11 8.75
N MET A 236 18.72 -10.79 8.58
CA MET A 236 18.18 -9.53 9.07
C MET A 236 18.53 -9.49 10.55
N ASN A 237 19.38 -8.54 10.95
CA ASN A 237 19.95 -8.54 12.30
C ASN A 237 18.81 -8.56 13.31
N GLY A 238 18.66 -9.70 13.98
CA GLY A 238 17.61 -9.92 14.96
C GLY A 238 16.18 -9.93 14.39
N GLU A 239 15.89 -10.65 13.30
CA GLU A 239 14.51 -11.07 12.96
C GLU A 239 14.41 -12.59 12.69
N PRO A 240 13.43 -13.33 13.26
CA PRO A 240 13.30 -14.76 13.04
C PRO A 240 12.76 -15.01 11.63
N ILE A 241 13.26 -16.03 10.94
CA ILE A 241 12.89 -16.35 9.54
C ILE A 241 11.37 -16.49 9.37
N LEU A 242 10.70 -17.14 10.32
CA LEU A 242 9.25 -17.33 10.28
C LEU A 242 8.50 -16.00 10.29
N LEU A 243 8.94 -15.05 11.10
CA LEU A 243 8.33 -13.72 11.20
C LEU A 243 8.57 -12.91 9.92
N SER A 244 9.79 -12.96 9.38
CA SER A 244 10.09 -12.34 8.08
C SER A 244 9.25 -12.97 6.96
N GLY A 245 8.97 -14.27 7.00
CA GLY A 245 8.06 -14.95 6.07
C GLY A 245 6.63 -14.42 6.16
N ILE A 246 6.12 -14.17 7.38
CA ILE A 246 4.81 -13.55 7.60
C ILE A 246 4.77 -12.13 7.02
N PHE A 247 5.81 -11.31 7.24
CA PHE A 247 5.87 -9.96 6.67
C PHE A 247 6.00 -9.95 5.15
N ILE A 248 6.73 -10.89 4.55
CA ILE A 248 6.79 -11.05 3.09
C ILE A 248 5.39 -11.40 2.56
N LEU A 249 4.71 -12.37 3.16
CA LEU A 249 3.35 -12.75 2.75
C LEU A 249 2.39 -11.57 2.87
N ALA A 250 2.46 -10.83 3.99
CA ALA A 250 1.67 -9.62 4.19
C ALA A 250 1.98 -8.56 3.12
N GLY A 251 3.25 -8.32 2.80
CA GLY A 251 3.68 -7.39 1.76
C GLY A 251 3.12 -7.76 0.38
N VAL A 252 3.15 -9.04 0.01
CA VAL A 252 2.54 -9.54 -1.23
C VAL A 252 1.03 -9.34 -1.24
N LEU A 253 0.34 -9.63 -0.13
CA LEU A 253 -1.10 -9.42 0.00
C LEU A 253 -1.46 -7.92 -0.09
N PHE A 254 -0.67 -7.04 0.54
CA PHE A 254 -0.85 -5.60 0.45
C PHE A 254 -0.62 -5.07 -0.96
N LEU A 255 0.39 -5.57 -1.69
CA LEU A 255 0.57 -5.21 -3.10
C LEU A 255 -0.62 -5.69 -3.93
N TYR A 256 -1.09 -6.92 -3.71
CA TYR A 256 -2.23 -7.50 -4.42
C TYR A 256 -3.51 -6.68 -4.21
N THR A 257 -3.94 -6.55 -2.96
CA THR A 257 -5.15 -5.81 -2.60
C THR A 257 -5.00 -4.31 -2.88
N GLY A 258 -3.83 -3.74 -2.59
CA GLY A 258 -3.54 -2.34 -2.83
C GLY A 258 -3.65 -1.95 -4.29
N THR A 259 -3.16 -2.80 -5.21
CA THR A 259 -3.26 -2.51 -6.66
C THR A 259 -4.70 -2.56 -7.15
N LEU A 260 -5.49 -3.55 -6.70
CA LEU A 260 -6.92 -3.65 -6.99
C LEU A 260 -7.68 -2.41 -6.53
N LEU A 261 -7.50 -2.02 -5.26
CA LEU A 261 -8.16 -0.87 -4.68
C LEU A 261 -7.70 0.43 -5.36
N LEU A 262 -6.40 0.57 -5.65
CA LEU A 262 -5.86 1.74 -6.35
C LEU A 262 -6.53 1.92 -7.71
N ARG A 263 -6.61 0.86 -8.51
CA ARG A 263 -7.33 0.85 -9.80
C ARG A 263 -8.78 1.30 -9.62
N ASN A 264 -9.50 0.71 -8.66
CA ASN A 264 -10.93 0.98 -8.47
C ASN A 264 -11.19 2.43 -8.02
N ILE A 265 -10.37 2.96 -7.12
CA ILE A 265 -10.48 4.35 -6.62
C ILE A 265 -10.13 5.36 -7.72
N ILE A 266 -9.11 5.09 -8.53
CA ILE A 266 -8.74 5.94 -9.68
C ILE A 266 -9.85 5.92 -10.73
N SER A 267 -10.34 4.74 -11.12
CA SER A 267 -11.43 4.59 -12.10
C SER A 267 -12.70 5.29 -11.62
N SER A 268 -13.10 5.06 -10.35
CA SER A 268 -14.27 5.70 -9.73
C SER A 268 -14.17 7.22 -9.77
N ARG A 269 -13.01 7.79 -9.40
CA ARG A 269 -12.81 9.24 -9.46
C ARG A 269 -12.80 9.77 -10.88
N ALA A 270 -12.14 9.07 -11.80
CA ALA A 270 -12.07 9.46 -13.21
C ALA A 270 -13.46 9.48 -13.88
N LEU A 271 -14.33 8.53 -13.51
CA LEU A 271 -15.73 8.50 -13.94
C LEU A 271 -16.53 9.63 -13.29
N THR A 272 -16.36 9.86 -11.98
CA THR A 272 -17.04 10.95 -11.24
C THR A 272 -16.78 12.35 -11.84
N ILE A 273 -15.60 12.58 -12.44
CA ILE A 273 -15.25 13.85 -13.11
C ILE A 273 -15.56 13.85 -14.62
N GLY A 274 -16.09 12.75 -15.16
CA GLY A 274 -16.38 12.59 -16.59
C GLY A 274 -15.13 12.57 -17.50
N LYS A 275 -13.97 12.18 -16.97
CA LYS A 275 -12.69 12.16 -17.71
C LYS A 275 -12.05 10.78 -17.72
N TYR A 276 -12.86 9.73 -17.60
CA TYR A 276 -12.36 8.36 -17.66
C TYR A 276 -11.61 8.13 -18.98
N SER A 277 -10.33 7.83 -18.87
CA SER A 277 -9.49 7.46 -20.00
C SER A 277 -8.40 6.48 -19.53
N PRO A 278 -8.00 5.52 -20.37
CA PRO A 278 -6.87 4.65 -20.06
C PRO A 278 -5.58 5.44 -19.79
N TRP A 279 -5.38 6.58 -20.44
CA TRP A 279 -4.21 7.42 -20.22
C TRP A 279 -4.17 8.02 -18.82
N LEU A 280 -5.31 8.49 -18.32
CA LEU A 280 -5.40 8.98 -16.96
C LEU A 280 -5.07 7.86 -15.97
N LEU A 281 -5.57 6.64 -16.18
CA LEU A 281 -5.22 5.49 -15.36
C LEU A 281 -3.70 5.20 -15.41
N LEU A 282 -3.11 5.14 -16.60
CA LEU A 282 -1.68 4.89 -16.78
C LEU A 282 -0.82 5.92 -16.03
N LEU A 283 -1.18 7.21 -16.11
CA LEU A 283 -0.44 8.28 -15.43
C LEU A 283 -0.46 8.09 -13.90
N HIS A 284 -1.57 7.62 -13.32
CA HIS A 284 -1.63 7.34 -11.88
C HIS A 284 -0.77 6.13 -11.45
N LEU A 285 -0.51 5.19 -12.37
CA LEU A 285 0.23 3.97 -12.08
C LEU A 285 1.75 4.14 -12.24
N ILE A 286 2.22 5.24 -12.84
CA ILE A 286 3.65 5.53 -12.99
C ILE A 286 4.12 6.37 -11.78
N PRO A 287 4.97 5.82 -10.89
CA PRO A 287 5.51 6.59 -9.77
C PRO A 287 6.20 7.89 -10.24
N GLY A 288 5.98 8.99 -9.53
CA GLY A 288 6.48 10.32 -9.88
C GLY A 288 5.56 11.09 -10.82
N VAL A 289 5.12 10.47 -11.91
CA VAL A 289 4.16 11.09 -12.85
C VAL A 289 2.73 11.10 -12.28
N ASN A 290 2.43 10.15 -11.38
CA ASN A 290 1.16 10.02 -10.69
C ASN A 290 0.68 11.29 -9.98
N ILE A 291 1.59 12.15 -9.49
CA ILE A 291 1.23 13.43 -8.85
C ILE A 291 0.42 14.31 -9.80
N ILE A 292 0.78 14.36 -11.10
CA ILE A 292 0.07 15.15 -12.11
C ILE A 292 -1.36 14.65 -12.25
N ALA A 293 -1.54 13.33 -12.32
CA ALA A 293 -2.84 12.70 -12.48
C ALA A 293 -3.75 12.93 -11.26
N VAL A 294 -3.18 12.86 -10.05
CA VAL A 294 -3.88 13.17 -8.80
C VAL A 294 -4.31 14.62 -8.74
N VAL A 295 -3.42 15.55 -9.10
CA VAL A 295 -3.72 17.00 -9.16
C VAL A 295 -4.88 17.26 -10.13
N ILE A 296 -4.82 16.71 -11.35
CA ILE A 296 -5.91 16.84 -12.32
C ILE A 296 -7.23 16.29 -11.75
N SER A 297 -7.20 15.11 -11.15
CA SER A 297 -8.39 14.45 -10.58
C SER A 297 -8.97 15.20 -9.39
N PHE A 298 -8.13 15.81 -8.56
CA PHE A 298 -8.52 16.56 -7.38
C PHE A 298 -9.16 17.91 -7.71
N PHE A 299 -8.57 18.66 -8.65
CA PHE A 299 -9.06 20.00 -9.01
C PHE A 299 -10.16 19.99 -10.08
N SER A 300 -10.40 18.85 -10.75
CA SER A 300 -11.54 18.71 -11.66
C SER A 300 -12.87 18.76 -10.92
N LYS A 301 -13.84 19.49 -11.50
CA LYS A 301 -15.20 19.58 -10.98
C LYS A 301 -15.89 18.22 -11.08
N GLU A 302 -16.70 17.92 -10.07
CA GLU A 302 -17.54 16.72 -10.04
C GLU A 302 -18.71 16.92 -10.99
N ARG A 303 -18.98 15.92 -11.83
CA ARG A 303 -20.18 15.89 -12.66
C ARG A 303 -21.36 15.45 -11.79
N GLU A 304 -22.54 16.01 -12.05
CA GLU A 304 -23.78 15.43 -11.53
C GLU A 304 -24.03 14.11 -12.25
N GLY A 305 -23.82 13.00 -11.54
CA GLY A 305 -23.94 11.66 -12.09
C GLY A 305 -24.17 10.64 -10.99
N THR A 306 -24.94 9.61 -11.30
CA THR A 306 -25.20 8.48 -10.43
C THR A 306 -24.17 7.36 -10.66
N VAL A 307 -24.18 6.36 -9.77
CA VAL A 307 -23.35 5.15 -9.93
C VAL A 307 -23.65 4.45 -11.26
N VAL A 308 -24.91 4.43 -11.68
CA VAL A 308 -25.35 3.86 -12.96
C VAL A 308 -24.78 4.63 -14.13
N ASP A 309 -24.79 5.97 -14.09
CA ASP A 309 -24.20 6.80 -15.16
C ASP A 309 -22.70 6.51 -15.31
N ASN A 310 -21.98 6.36 -14.19
CA ASN A 310 -20.57 5.95 -14.20
C ASN A 310 -20.38 4.55 -14.82
N GLY A 311 -21.29 3.61 -14.54
CA GLY A 311 -21.27 2.27 -15.14
C GLY A 311 -21.48 2.28 -16.66
N LEU A 312 -22.39 3.12 -17.14
CA LEU A 312 -22.61 3.33 -18.58
C LEU A 312 -21.39 3.99 -19.24
N ASP A 313 -20.82 5.02 -18.63
CA ASP A 313 -19.63 5.70 -19.14
C ASP A 313 -18.42 4.75 -19.19
N TYR A 314 -18.25 3.92 -18.17
CA TYR A 314 -17.17 2.94 -18.11
C TYR A 314 -17.29 1.87 -19.21
N THR A 315 -18.50 1.33 -19.42
CA THR A 315 -18.73 0.30 -20.45
C THR A 315 -18.59 0.87 -21.86
N ASN A 316 -19.06 2.09 -22.09
CA ASN A 316 -19.02 2.75 -23.40
C ASN A 316 -17.70 3.47 -23.72
N ALA A 317 -16.76 3.57 -22.78
CA ALA A 317 -15.50 4.29 -23.01
C ALA A 317 -14.69 3.71 -24.19
N ASP A 318 -14.32 4.57 -25.15
CA ASP A 318 -13.48 4.20 -26.28
C ASP A 318 -12.06 3.90 -25.81
N ARG A 319 -11.65 2.64 -26.03
CA ARG A 319 -10.31 2.12 -25.71
C ARG A 319 -9.52 1.79 -26.97
N GLY A 320 -10.07 1.99 -28.18
CA GLY A 320 -9.52 1.52 -29.44
C GLY A 320 -8.12 2.07 -29.75
N LEU A 321 -7.94 3.39 -29.61
CA LEU A 321 -6.64 4.02 -29.82
C LEU A 321 -5.61 3.55 -28.77
N ALA A 322 -5.99 3.56 -27.50
CA ALA A 322 -5.11 3.14 -26.41
C ALA A 322 -4.64 1.69 -26.55
N LYS A 323 -5.52 0.77 -27.00
CA LYS A 323 -5.17 -0.62 -27.33
C LYS A 323 -4.10 -0.68 -28.42
N LYS A 324 -4.30 0.03 -29.53
CA LYS A 324 -3.34 0.06 -30.66
C LYS A 324 -1.99 0.62 -30.24
N VAL A 325 -1.98 1.75 -29.52
CA VAL A 325 -0.75 2.38 -29.03
C VAL A 325 -0.02 1.46 -28.06
N MET A 326 -0.72 0.79 -27.14
CA MET A 326 -0.09 -0.12 -26.17
C MET A 326 0.57 -1.32 -26.87
N ILE A 327 -0.07 -1.89 -27.89
CA ILE A 327 0.54 -2.96 -28.71
C ILE A 327 1.80 -2.43 -29.42
N ALA A 328 1.71 -1.27 -30.08
CA ALA A 328 2.84 -0.69 -30.81
C ALA A 328 4.03 -0.40 -29.88
N VAL A 329 3.79 0.25 -28.74
CA VAL A 329 4.82 0.54 -27.73
C VAL A 329 5.43 -0.75 -27.19
N GLY A 330 4.60 -1.75 -26.84
CA GLY A 330 5.09 -3.05 -26.37
C GLY A 330 6.00 -3.77 -27.37
N ILE A 331 5.67 -3.72 -28.66
CA ILE A 331 6.49 -4.26 -29.75
C ILE A 331 7.78 -3.45 -29.91
N ILE A 332 7.70 -2.12 -29.98
CA ILE A 332 8.88 -1.24 -30.12
C ILE A 332 9.87 -1.46 -28.99
N VAL A 333 9.41 -1.51 -27.74
CA VAL A 333 10.25 -1.80 -26.57
C VAL A 333 10.86 -3.20 -26.67
N THR A 334 10.11 -4.19 -27.15
CA THR A 334 10.65 -5.55 -27.32
C THR A 334 11.72 -5.59 -28.41
N VAL A 335 11.53 -4.91 -29.54
CA VAL A 335 12.52 -4.78 -30.60
C VAL A 335 13.77 -4.05 -30.11
N TYR A 336 13.61 -2.99 -29.32
CA TYR A 336 14.71 -2.29 -28.67
C TYR A 336 15.49 -3.23 -27.73
N ASN A 337 14.82 -4.07 -26.95
CA ASN A 337 15.47 -5.04 -26.09
C ASN A 337 16.23 -6.13 -26.87
N ILE A 338 15.71 -6.56 -28.03
CA ILE A 338 16.43 -7.47 -28.94
C ILE A 338 17.70 -6.77 -29.45
N TYR A 339 17.59 -5.52 -29.92
CA TYR A 339 18.74 -4.74 -30.38
C TYR A 339 19.80 -4.61 -29.27
N HIS A 340 19.38 -4.24 -28.06
CA HIS A 340 20.29 -4.09 -26.93
C HIS A 340 20.99 -5.42 -26.56
N MET A 341 20.26 -6.54 -26.58
CA MET A 341 20.84 -7.87 -26.36
C MET A 341 21.90 -8.23 -27.42
N LEU A 342 21.73 -7.78 -28.68
CA LEU A 342 22.67 -8.08 -29.77
C LEU A 342 23.90 -7.17 -29.78
N VAL A 343 23.78 -5.94 -29.29
CA VAL A 343 24.85 -4.92 -29.37
C VAL A 343 25.64 -4.80 -28.06
N VAL A 344 25.02 -5.04 -26.92
CA VAL A 344 25.67 -4.90 -25.61
C VAL A 344 26.14 -6.27 -25.12
N PRO A 345 27.41 -6.42 -24.70
CA PRO A 345 27.90 -7.68 -24.16
C PRO A 345 27.15 -8.02 -22.87
N THR A 346 26.25 -9.00 -22.94
CA THR A 346 25.35 -9.39 -21.85
C THR A 346 25.99 -10.34 -20.83
N GLY A 347 27.17 -10.89 -21.12
CA GLY A 347 27.81 -11.92 -20.29
C GLY A 347 27.07 -13.28 -20.28
N LEU A 348 25.96 -13.40 -21.03
CA LEU A 348 25.17 -14.63 -21.14
C LEU A 348 25.83 -15.63 -22.09
N ARG A 349 25.75 -16.92 -21.75
CA ARG A 349 26.15 -18.00 -22.66
C ARG A 349 25.22 -18.04 -23.88
N LEU A 350 25.71 -18.58 -25.00
CA LEU A 350 24.97 -18.69 -26.27
C LEU A 350 23.58 -19.31 -26.11
N VAL A 351 23.45 -20.31 -25.25
CA VAL A 351 22.16 -20.96 -24.91
C VAL A 351 21.19 -19.97 -24.25
N GLY A 352 21.67 -19.14 -23.32
CA GLY A 352 20.86 -18.11 -22.67
C GLY A 352 20.36 -17.05 -23.65
N ILE A 353 21.21 -16.63 -24.59
CA ILE A 353 20.84 -15.70 -25.67
C ILE A 353 19.75 -16.32 -26.57
N GLY A 354 19.89 -17.60 -26.91
CA GLY A 354 18.89 -18.33 -27.70
C GLY A 354 17.52 -18.39 -27.02
N ILE A 355 17.48 -18.72 -25.72
CA ILE A 355 16.25 -18.74 -24.93
C ILE A 355 15.63 -17.35 -24.86
N LEU A 356 16.41 -16.31 -24.56
CA LEU A 356 15.91 -14.93 -24.46
C LEU A 356 15.36 -14.43 -25.81
N SER A 357 16.00 -14.81 -26.92
CA SER A 357 15.54 -14.50 -28.28
C SER A 357 14.17 -15.11 -28.57
N VAL A 358 13.97 -16.39 -28.21
CA VAL A 358 12.66 -17.06 -28.35
C VAL A 358 11.61 -16.37 -27.48
N ILE A 359 11.95 -16.00 -26.23
CA ILE A 359 11.05 -15.27 -25.34
C ILE A 359 10.63 -13.93 -25.96
N TYR A 360 11.55 -13.16 -26.55
CA TYR A 360 11.22 -11.89 -27.19
C TYR A 360 10.33 -12.06 -28.42
N LEU A 361 10.57 -13.07 -29.26
CA LEU A 361 9.69 -13.37 -30.39
C LEU A 361 8.28 -13.76 -29.92
N LEU A 362 8.17 -14.63 -28.92
CA LEU A 362 6.89 -15.01 -28.32
C LEU A 362 6.19 -13.81 -27.68
N LYS A 363 6.94 -12.88 -27.08
CA LYS A 363 6.40 -11.64 -26.51
C LYS A 363 5.82 -10.72 -27.58
N ILE A 364 6.46 -10.58 -28.75
CA ILE A 364 5.89 -9.84 -29.89
C ILE A 364 4.59 -10.49 -30.37
N LEU A 365 4.57 -11.82 -30.53
CA LEU A 365 3.36 -12.55 -30.90
C LEU A 365 2.23 -12.35 -29.88
N ALA A 366 2.57 -12.40 -28.58
CA ALA A 366 1.62 -12.17 -27.51
C ALA A 366 1.05 -10.73 -27.57
N TYR A 367 1.88 -9.72 -27.84
CA TYR A 367 1.43 -8.34 -28.05
C TYR A 367 0.44 -8.21 -29.22
N ILE A 368 0.73 -8.80 -30.36
CA ILE A 368 -0.17 -8.80 -31.53
C ILE A 368 -1.49 -9.48 -31.20
N ARG A 369 -1.46 -10.54 -30.37
CA ARG A 369 -2.64 -11.33 -30.00
C ARG A 369 -3.40 -10.82 -28.77
N LEU A 370 -2.95 -9.74 -28.13
CA LEU A 370 -3.60 -9.17 -26.94
C LEU A 370 -5.12 -8.93 -27.08
N PRO A 371 -5.66 -8.47 -28.23
CA PRO A 371 -7.10 -8.23 -28.36
C PRO A 371 -7.98 -9.49 -28.40
N TYR A 372 -7.41 -10.67 -28.64
CA TYR A 372 -8.19 -11.87 -28.95
C TYR A 372 -8.58 -12.69 -27.72
N ASN A 373 -7.68 -12.82 -26.74
CA ASN A 373 -7.93 -13.60 -25.53
C ASN A 373 -7.09 -13.12 -24.33
N LYS A 374 -7.67 -13.12 -23.12
CA LYS A 374 -7.02 -12.81 -21.84
C LYS A 374 -5.72 -13.59 -21.63
N ILE A 375 -5.62 -14.81 -22.18
CA ILE A 375 -4.41 -15.63 -22.07
C ILE A 375 -3.15 -14.92 -22.58
N PHE A 376 -3.29 -14.05 -23.59
CA PHE A 376 -2.16 -13.29 -24.13
C PHE A 376 -1.70 -12.17 -23.19
N VAL A 377 -2.56 -11.66 -22.30
CA VAL A 377 -2.13 -10.75 -21.22
C VAL A 377 -1.23 -11.49 -20.25
N TYR A 378 -1.64 -12.68 -19.80
CA TYR A 378 -0.81 -13.53 -18.93
C TYR A 378 0.51 -13.91 -19.60
N ALA A 379 0.50 -14.22 -20.90
CA ALA A 379 1.71 -14.50 -21.65
C ALA A 379 2.66 -13.30 -21.71
N VAL A 380 2.16 -12.09 -22.04
CA VAL A 380 2.98 -10.87 -22.05
C VAL A 380 3.60 -10.62 -20.68
N VAL A 381 2.82 -10.73 -19.59
CA VAL A 381 3.33 -10.52 -18.24
C VAL A 381 4.36 -11.60 -17.86
N GLY A 382 4.05 -12.87 -18.11
CA GLY A 382 4.97 -13.98 -17.86
C GLY A 382 6.31 -13.83 -18.60
N PHE A 383 6.28 -13.45 -19.88
CA PHE A 383 7.50 -13.19 -20.64
C PHE A 383 8.28 -11.98 -20.12
N ASN A 384 7.62 -10.92 -19.63
CA ASN A 384 8.30 -9.81 -18.98
C ASN A 384 8.99 -10.25 -17.67
N ILE A 385 8.32 -11.04 -16.83
CA ILE A 385 8.90 -11.58 -15.58
C ILE A 385 10.13 -12.43 -15.91
N LEU A 386 10.02 -13.34 -16.88
CA LEU A 386 11.16 -14.15 -17.32
C LEU A 386 12.32 -13.28 -17.82
N THR A 387 12.03 -12.24 -18.62
CA THR A 387 13.06 -11.33 -19.14
C THR A 387 13.87 -10.68 -18.01
N ILE A 388 13.20 -10.20 -16.96
CA ILE A 388 13.85 -9.55 -15.82
C ILE A 388 14.53 -10.57 -14.89
N ALA A 389 13.99 -11.78 -14.74
CA ALA A 389 14.68 -12.84 -14.01
C ALA A 389 16.04 -13.18 -14.65
N TYR A 390 16.16 -13.08 -15.97
CA TYR A 390 17.44 -13.26 -16.68
C TYR A 390 18.40 -12.08 -16.56
N SER A 391 17.96 -10.88 -16.15
CA SER A 391 18.84 -9.71 -16.07
C SER A 391 19.68 -9.63 -14.80
N ILE A 392 19.45 -10.52 -13.80
CA ILE A 392 20.15 -10.57 -12.49
C ILE A 392 20.40 -9.14 -11.95
N ASP A 393 19.32 -8.39 -11.74
CA ASP A 393 19.36 -6.99 -11.28
C ASP A 393 18.88 -6.91 -9.83
N ASP A 394 19.62 -6.17 -8.98
CA ASP A 394 19.29 -5.93 -7.57
C ASP A 394 17.94 -5.21 -7.38
N ARG A 395 17.39 -4.63 -8.47
CA ARG A 395 16.07 -3.97 -8.51
C ARG A 395 14.95 -4.89 -8.97
N PHE A 396 15.17 -6.20 -8.94
CA PHE A 396 14.20 -7.22 -9.38
C PHE A 396 12.78 -6.99 -8.82
N ILE A 397 12.65 -6.69 -7.52
CA ILE A 397 11.35 -6.49 -6.87
C ILE A 397 10.65 -5.23 -7.35
N ILE A 398 11.41 -4.15 -7.60
CA ILE A 398 10.85 -2.92 -8.18
C ILE A 398 10.29 -3.21 -9.57
N TYR A 399 11.03 -3.89 -10.43
CA TYR A 399 10.51 -4.23 -11.77
C TYR A 399 9.32 -5.19 -11.72
N LEU A 400 9.33 -6.16 -10.80
CA LEU A 400 8.20 -7.08 -10.61
C LEU A 400 6.94 -6.31 -10.18
N SER A 401 7.08 -5.34 -9.28
CA SER A 401 5.96 -4.48 -8.84
C SER A 401 5.41 -3.63 -9.98
N LEU A 402 6.28 -3.09 -10.85
CA LEU A 402 5.86 -2.33 -12.03
C LEU A 402 5.18 -3.21 -13.08
N ILE A 403 5.65 -4.44 -13.28
CA ILE A 403 4.97 -5.43 -14.12
C ILE A 403 3.60 -5.76 -13.56
N TYR A 404 3.46 -5.81 -12.24
CA TYR A 404 2.19 -6.08 -11.60
C TYR A 404 1.18 -4.93 -11.84
N LEU A 405 1.60 -3.67 -11.73
CA LEU A 405 0.76 -2.53 -12.15
C LEU A 405 0.41 -2.59 -13.65
N TYR A 406 1.40 -2.96 -14.47
CA TYR A 406 1.21 -3.10 -15.91
C TYR A 406 0.21 -4.21 -16.26
N TYR A 407 0.22 -5.33 -15.55
CA TYR A 407 -0.78 -6.40 -15.68
C TYR A 407 -2.19 -5.85 -15.49
N TYR A 408 -2.44 -5.11 -14.40
CA TYR A 408 -3.77 -4.54 -14.15
C TYR A 408 -4.17 -3.51 -15.20
N PHE A 409 -3.21 -2.71 -15.66
CA PHE A 409 -3.45 -1.78 -16.75
C PHE A 409 -3.87 -2.51 -18.04
N LEU A 410 -3.19 -3.59 -18.40
CA LEU A 410 -3.53 -4.40 -19.57
C LEU A 410 -4.90 -5.06 -19.43
N ILE A 411 -5.23 -5.60 -18.25
CA ILE A 411 -6.57 -6.13 -17.99
C ILE A 411 -7.63 -5.05 -18.16
N GLU A 412 -7.46 -3.88 -17.55
CA GLU A 412 -8.43 -2.78 -17.66
C GLU A 412 -8.58 -2.24 -19.09
N LEU A 413 -7.49 -2.25 -19.86
CA LEU A 413 -7.48 -1.75 -21.23
C LEU A 413 -8.11 -2.75 -22.20
N PHE A 414 -7.71 -4.03 -22.15
CA PHE A 414 -8.12 -5.04 -23.13
C PHE A 414 -9.40 -5.78 -22.74
N TYR A 415 -9.60 -6.03 -21.45
CA TYR A 415 -10.70 -6.81 -20.89
C TYR A 415 -11.35 -6.09 -19.70
N PRO A 416 -11.92 -4.89 -19.90
CA PRO A 416 -12.59 -4.16 -18.84
C PRO A 416 -13.80 -4.94 -18.33
N GLU A 417 -13.79 -5.25 -17.04
CA GLU A 417 -14.89 -5.93 -16.36
C GLU A 417 -15.35 -5.09 -15.17
N LEU A 418 -16.67 -5.07 -14.96
CA LEU A 418 -17.32 -4.57 -13.75
C LEU A 418 -17.57 -5.76 -12.82
N GLU A 419 -17.69 -5.48 -11.52
CA GLU A 419 -18.07 -6.52 -10.56
C GLU A 419 -19.52 -7.02 -10.86
N PRO A 420 -19.86 -8.28 -10.58
CA PRO A 420 -21.17 -8.84 -10.90
C PRO A 420 -22.35 -8.01 -10.36
N GLU A 421 -22.20 -7.46 -9.15
CA GLU A 421 -23.19 -6.61 -8.50
C GLU A 421 -23.40 -5.30 -9.28
N ASP A 422 -22.31 -4.66 -9.70
CA ASP A 422 -22.34 -3.44 -10.53
C ASP A 422 -22.98 -3.72 -11.90
N ILE A 423 -22.71 -4.90 -12.49
CA ILE A 423 -23.31 -5.32 -13.76
C ILE A 423 -24.83 -5.45 -13.64
N MET A 424 -25.32 -6.07 -12.56
CA MET A 424 -26.76 -6.22 -12.32
C MET A 424 -27.42 -4.86 -12.16
N GLU A 425 -26.80 -3.93 -11.41
CA GLU A 425 -27.32 -2.59 -11.22
C GLU A 425 -27.44 -1.82 -12.55
N VAL A 426 -26.43 -1.90 -13.42
CA VAL A 426 -26.46 -1.25 -14.75
C VAL A 426 -27.49 -1.90 -15.68
N LYS A 427 -27.60 -3.23 -15.71
CA LYS A 427 -28.54 -3.95 -16.58
C LYS A 427 -30.01 -3.72 -16.20
N ASN A 428 -30.31 -3.71 -14.90
CA ASN A 428 -31.66 -3.47 -14.40
C ASN A 428 -32.22 -2.12 -14.85
N VAL A 429 -31.36 -1.10 -15.01
CA VAL A 429 -31.77 0.23 -15.51
C VAL A 429 -31.87 0.27 -17.04
N GLN A 430 -31.08 -0.54 -17.75
CA GLN A 430 -31.17 -0.68 -19.21
C GLN A 430 -32.40 -1.48 -19.67
N GLY A 431 -33.18 -2.07 -18.76
CA GLY A 431 -34.37 -2.86 -19.08
C GLY A 431 -34.05 -4.19 -19.76
N ILE A 432 -32.87 -4.76 -19.48
CA ILE A 432 -32.39 -6.05 -20.00
C ILE A 432 -32.45 -7.12 -18.91
#